data_AF-A0A838NGS4-F1
#
_entry.id   AF-A0A838NGS4-F1
#
_cell.length_a   1.000
_cell.length_b   1.000
_cell.length_c   1.000
_cell.angle_alpha   90.00
_cell.angle_beta   90.00
_cell.angle_gamma   90.00
#
_symmetry.space_group_name_H-M   'P 1'
#
loop_
_entity.id
_entity.type
_entity.pdbx_description
1 polymer ?
#
loop_
_entity_poly.entity_id
_entity_poly.type
_entity_poly.pdbx_seq_one_letter_code
_entity_poly.pdbx_strand_id
1 'polypeptide(L)'
;MLLREHRSPLSYEDEGSDRVARGSVTLASGTWWFSELVVPMKAGQPALLTISRHGSGAGIEPREAALVIPPAEAEALLVLLQGLIAQARSDGALRDSSPAEL
;
A
#
# COMPACT_ATOMS: atom_id res chain seq x y z
N MET A 1 24.42 -14.74 13.45
CA MET A 1 23.75 -13.74 12.58
C MET A 1 22.26 -14.03 12.64
N LEU A 2 21.54 -13.29 13.47
CA LEU A 2 20.11 -13.52 13.71
C LEU A 2 19.33 -12.89 12.56
N LEU A 3 18.71 -13.72 11.71
CA LEU A 3 17.61 -13.28 10.86
C LEU A 3 16.50 -12.82 11.81
N ARG A 4 16.34 -11.51 11.97
CA ARG A 4 15.12 -10.95 12.55
C ARG A 4 14.01 -11.31 11.58
N GLU A 5 13.09 -12.16 12.02
CA GLU A 5 11.83 -12.37 11.33
C GLU A 5 11.16 -11.00 11.17
N HIS A 6 11.19 -10.46 9.95
CA HIS A 6 10.31 -9.37 9.58
C HIS A 6 8.91 -9.97 9.60
N ARG A 7 8.18 -9.76 10.71
CA ARG A 7 6.74 -9.95 10.72
C ARG A 7 6.19 -9.12 9.56
N SER A 8 5.72 -9.78 8.51
CA SER A 8 4.76 -9.15 7.62
C SER A 8 3.38 -9.62 8.06
N PRO A 9 2.62 -8.78 8.78
CA PRO A 9 1.19 -8.90 8.74
C PRO A 9 0.70 -7.69 7.95
N LEU A 10 0.84 -7.73 6.62
CA LEU A 10 -0.25 -7.17 5.83
C LEU A 10 -1.40 -8.17 5.99
N SER A 11 -2.04 -8.12 7.15
CA SER A 11 -3.31 -8.76 7.39
C SER A 11 -4.34 -7.83 6.80
N TYR A 12 -5.19 -8.37 5.92
CA TYR A 12 -6.44 -7.69 5.62
C TYR A 12 -7.16 -7.40 6.94
N GLU A 13 -7.54 -6.16 7.12
CA GLU A 13 -8.51 -5.74 8.13
C GLU A 13 -9.90 -6.15 7.61
N ASP A 14 -10.70 -6.75 8.48
CA ASP A 14 -12.08 -7.10 8.17
C ASP A 14 -12.96 -5.89 8.46
N GLU A 15 -13.52 -5.29 7.41
CA GLU A 15 -14.46 -4.16 7.50
C GLU A 15 -15.88 -4.60 7.11
N GLY A 16 -16.27 -5.80 7.55
CA GLY A 16 -17.63 -6.30 7.45
C GLY A 16 -17.92 -6.99 6.11
N SER A 17 -18.10 -6.21 5.04
CA SER A 17 -18.32 -6.77 3.68
C SER A 17 -17.06 -6.81 2.83
N ASP A 18 -16.00 -6.15 3.30
CA ASP A 18 -14.77 -5.92 2.55
C ASP A 18 -13.56 -6.29 3.39
N ARG A 19 -12.50 -6.71 2.70
CA ARG A 19 -11.17 -6.90 3.26
C ARG A 19 -10.30 -5.75 2.80
N VAL A 20 -9.73 -5.01 3.75
CA VAL A 20 -8.96 -3.80 3.44
C VAL A 20 -7.50 -3.99 3.83
N ALA A 21 -6.58 -3.64 2.94
CA ALA A 21 -5.16 -3.58 3.24
C ALA A 21 -4.65 -2.16 2.98
N ARG A 22 -4.03 -1.55 4.01
CA ARG A 22 -3.51 -0.18 3.95
C ARG A 22 -2.00 -0.18 4.09
N GLY A 23 -1.37 0.77 3.41
CA GLY A 23 0.07 0.98 3.49
C GLY A 23 0.42 2.43 3.22
N SER A 24 1.54 2.88 3.79
CA SER A 24 2.06 4.21 3.51
C SER A 24 3.58 4.20 3.43
N VAL A 25 4.12 5.18 2.71
CA VAL A 25 5.56 5.42 2.68
C VAL A 25 5.87 6.91 2.67
N THR A 26 6.77 7.32 3.56
CA THR A 26 7.19 8.71 3.68
C THR A 26 8.53 8.93 2.98
N LEU A 27 8.60 9.95 2.14
CA LEU A 27 9.82 10.40 1.48
C LEU A 27 10.58 11.38 2.37
N ALA A 28 11.89 11.52 2.15
CA ALA A 28 12.72 12.46 2.89
C ALA A 28 12.29 13.93 2.73
N SER A 29 11.55 14.26 1.67
CA SER A 29 10.97 15.59 1.43
C SER A 29 9.82 15.93 2.39
N GLY A 30 9.34 14.99 3.22
CA GLY A 30 8.12 15.14 4.02
C GLY A 30 6.83 14.87 3.24
N THR A 31 6.94 14.61 1.93
CA THR A 31 5.84 14.06 1.12
C THR A 31 5.67 12.58 1.44
N TRP A 32 4.45 12.06 1.44
CA TRP A 32 4.20 10.64 1.64
C TRP A 32 3.16 10.10 0.66
N TRP A 33 3.22 8.80 0.40
CA TRP A 33 2.25 8.08 -0.40
C TRP A 33 1.41 7.18 0.50
N PHE A 34 0.12 7.11 0.22
CA PHE A 34 -0.82 6.19 0.83
C PHE A 34 -1.37 5.25 -0.23
N SER A 35 -1.52 3.98 0.12
CA SER A 35 -2.22 3.00 -0.69
C SER A 35 -3.28 2.28 0.13
N GLU A 36 -4.45 2.08 -0.46
CA GLU A 36 -5.53 1.27 0.10
C GLU A 36 -6.00 0.28 -0.96
N LEU A 37 -6.01 -1.00 -0.61
CA LEU A 37 -6.61 -2.06 -1.41
C LEU A 37 -7.87 -2.54 -0.71
N VAL A 38 -9.01 -2.40 -1.38
CA VAL A 38 -10.31 -2.90 -0.92
C VAL A 38 -10.68 -4.12 -1.76
N VAL A 39 -10.85 -5.26 -1.10
CA VAL A 39 -11.27 -6.52 -1.73
C VAL A 39 -12.67 -6.87 -1.24
N PRO A 40 -13.70 -6.75 -2.09
CA PRO A 40 -15.04 -7.14 -1.71
C PRO A 40 -15.14 -8.64 -1.41
N MET A 41 -15.82 -9.02 -0.33
CA MET A 41 -16.08 -10.44 -0.03
C MET A 41 -17.15 -11.03 -0.95
N LYS A 42 -17.97 -10.18 -1.57
CA LYS A 42 -18.98 -10.61 -2.52
C LYS A 42 -18.32 -11.03 -3.84
N ALA A 43 -18.53 -12.29 -4.21
CA ALA A 43 -18.04 -12.84 -5.47
C ALA A 43 -18.48 -12.01 -6.68
N GLY A 44 -17.57 -11.84 -7.64
CA GLY A 44 -17.83 -11.14 -8.90
C GLY A 44 -17.72 -9.61 -8.84
N GLN A 45 -17.41 -9.02 -7.68
CA GLN A 45 -17.03 -7.62 -7.60
C GLN A 45 -15.51 -7.48 -7.73
N PRO A 46 -15.02 -6.48 -8.48
CA PRO A 46 -13.58 -6.25 -8.59
C PRO A 46 -13.02 -5.67 -7.30
N ALA A 47 -11.75 -5.94 -7.03
CA ALA A 47 -11.03 -5.22 -6.00
C ALA A 47 -10.60 -3.84 -6.52
N LEU A 48 -10.48 -2.88 -5.62
CA LEU A 48 -10.13 -1.48 -5.89
C LEU A 48 -8.81 -1.16 -5.19
N LEU A 49 -7.79 -0.78 -5.94
CA LEU A 49 -6.57 -0.19 -5.41
C LEU A 49 -6.58 1.32 -5.61
N THR A 50 -6.46 2.06 -4.53
CA THR A 50 -6.34 3.52 -4.51
C THR A 50 -4.95 3.92 -4.05
N ILE A 51 -4.30 4.81 -4.80
CA ILE A 51 -3.00 5.40 -4.44
C ILE A 51 -3.14 6.91 -4.40
N SER A 52 -2.70 7.53 -3.30
CA SER A 52 -2.73 8.98 -3.11
C SER A 52 -1.39 9.51 -2.60
N ARG A 53 -1.08 10.76 -2.96
CA ARG A 53 0.14 11.46 -2.55
C ARG A 53 -0.24 12.66 -1.68
N HIS A 54 0.43 12.80 -0.55
CA HIS A 54 0.14 13.78 0.49
C HIS A 54 1.41 14.55 0.90
N GLY A 55 1.24 15.73 1.49
CA GLY A 55 2.34 16.56 2.00
C GLY A 55 2.76 17.69 1.06
N SER A 56 3.80 18.44 1.44
CA SER A 56 4.27 19.61 0.69
C SER A 56 4.78 19.20 -0.70
N GLY A 57 4.34 19.93 -1.74
CA GLY A 57 4.68 19.63 -3.13
C GLY A 57 3.99 18.39 -3.72
N ALA A 58 3.08 17.73 -2.98
CA ALA A 58 2.01 16.98 -3.64
C ALA A 58 1.25 18.02 -4.48
N GLY A 59 1.16 17.81 -5.79
CA GLY A 59 0.50 18.76 -6.69
C GLY A 59 -0.94 19.04 -6.28
N ILE A 60 -1.55 20.04 -6.91
CA ILE A 60 -2.96 20.41 -6.70
C ILE A 60 -3.81 19.16 -7.01
N GLU A 61 -4.41 18.62 -5.96
CA GLU A 61 -5.20 17.38 -5.86
C GLU A 61 -4.47 16.02 -5.96
N PRO A 62 -4.90 15.04 -5.12
CA PRO A 62 -4.49 13.65 -5.29
C PRO A 62 -4.87 13.19 -6.69
N ARG A 63 -3.88 12.76 -7.49
CA ARG A 63 -4.16 11.96 -8.68
C ARG A 63 -4.55 10.57 -8.20
N GLU A 64 -5.81 10.41 -7.83
CA GLU A 64 -6.40 9.12 -7.55
C GLU A 64 -6.23 8.24 -8.79
N ALA A 65 -5.38 7.22 -8.67
CA ALA A 65 -5.30 6.16 -9.65
C ALA A 65 -6.04 4.96 -9.07
N ALA A 66 -7.23 4.70 -9.59
CA ALA A 66 -8.02 3.52 -9.27
C ALA A 66 -7.69 2.41 -10.27
N LEU A 67 -7.25 1.25 -9.76
CA LEU A 67 -7.15 0.04 -10.57
C LEU A 67 -8.24 -0.95 -10.17
N VAL A 68 -9.01 -1.38 -11.17
CA VAL A 68 -10.02 -2.43 -11.04
C VAL A 68 -9.35 -3.75 -11.38
N ILE A 69 -9.18 -4.62 -10.38
CA ILE A 69 -8.51 -5.92 -10.56
C ILE A 69 -9.45 -7.08 -10.28
N PRO A 70 -9.33 -8.20 -11.02
CA PRO A 70 -9.99 -9.44 -10.64
C PRO A 70 -9.58 -9.85 -9.22
N PRO A 71 -10.51 -10.33 -8.36
CA PRO A 71 -10.18 -10.72 -6.99
C PRO A 71 -9.06 -11.77 -6.90
N ALA A 72 -8.99 -12.69 -7.88
CA ALA A 72 -7.95 -13.72 -7.95
C ALA A 72 -6.54 -13.15 -8.21
N GLU A 73 -6.44 -11.92 -8.71
CA GLU A 73 -5.16 -11.26 -9.02
C GLU A 73 -4.71 -10.28 -7.92
N ALA A 74 -5.57 -10.02 -6.92
CA ALA A 74 -5.29 -9.04 -5.87
C ALA A 74 -4.05 -9.40 -5.03
N GLU A 75 -3.88 -10.68 -4.70
CA GLU A 75 -2.69 -11.16 -3.98
C GLU A 75 -1.41 -11.00 -4.81
N ALA A 76 -1.46 -11.28 -6.11
CA ALA A 76 -0.32 -11.11 -7.01
C ALA A 76 0.10 -9.64 -7.12
N LEU A 77 -0.87 -8.72 -7.21
CA LEU A 77 -0.59 -7.28 -7.21
C LEU A 77 0.04 -6.81 -5.90
N LEU A 78 -0.48 -7.27 -4.75
CA LEU A 78 0.12 -6.96 -3.45
C LEU A 78 1.58 -7.41 -3.37
N VAL A 79 1.88 -8.64 -3.81
CA VAL A 79 3.25 -9.16 -3.84
C VAL A 79 4.15 -8.33 -4.76
N LEU A 80 3.66 -7.93 -5.93
CA LEU A 80 4.41 -7.08 -6.86
C LEU A 80 4.74 -5.72 -6.25
N LEU A 81 3.75 -5.04 -5.67
CA LEU A 81 3.93 -3.73 -5.03
C LEU A 81 4.94 -3.80 -3.87
N GLN A 82 4.90 -4.88 -3.10
CA GLN A 82 5.90 -5.12 -2.03
C GLN A 82 7.31 -5.27 -2.60
N GLY A 83 7.49 -6.03 -3.67
CA GLY A 83 8.78 -6.19 -4.35
C GLY A 83 9.35 -4.85 -4.81
N LEU A 84 8.50 -3.99 -5.39
CA LEU A 84 8.89 -2.65 -5.82
C LEU A 84 9.30 -1.76 -4.64
N ILE A 85 8.53 -1.77 -3.54
CA ILE A 85 8.85 -0.99 -2.33
C ILE A 85 10.16 -1.48 -1.70
N ALA A 86 10.34 -2.80 -1.58
CA ALA A 86 11.55 -3.40 -1.03
C ALA A 86 12.79 -3.03 -1.84
N GLN A 87 12.70 -3.08 -3.18
CA GLN A 87 13.79 -2.66 -4.06
C GLN A 87 14.09 -1.17 -3.89
N ALA A 88 13.07 -0.31 -3.89
CA ALA A 88 13.26 1.13 -3.73
C ALA A 88 13.89 1.52 -2.37
N ARG A 89 13.64 0.75 -1.30
CA ARG A 89 14.37 0.89 -0.02
C ARG A 89 15.82 0.48 -0.14
N SER A 90 16.10 -0.66 -0.78
CA SER A 90 17.46 -1.13 -1.04
C SER A 90 18.27 -0.11 -1.83
N ASP A 91 17.63 0.59 -2.76
CA ASP A 91 18.26 1.63 -3.58
C ASP A 91 18.40 2.99 -2.86
N GLY A 92 17.91 3.09 -1.62
CA GLY A 92 17.96 4.31 -0.82
C GLY A 92 16.98 5.41 -1.27
N ALA A 93 16.09 5.10 -2.22
CA ALA A 93 15.04 6.02 -2.68
C ALA A 93 13.95 6.24 -1.62
N LEU A 94 13.71 5.22 -0.78
CA LEU A 94 12.79 5.27 0.36
C LEU A 94 13.57 5.12 1.65
N ARG A 95 13.26 5.93 2.66
CA ARG A 95 13.72 5.72 4.04
C ARG A 95 12.72 4.84 4.78
N ASP A 96 13.16 4.16 5.83
CA ASP A 96 12.25 3.48 6.76
C ASP A 96 11.36 4.53 7.43
N SER A 97 10.15 4.67 6.91
CA SER A 97 9.11 5.47 7.53
C SER A 97 8.46 4.64 8.63
N SER A 98 8.80 4.94 9.89
CA SER A 98 7.98 4.50 11.02
C SER A 98 6.55 5.01 10.78
N PRO A 99 5.51 4.19 11.00
CA PRO A 99 4.14 4.69 10.92
C PRO A 99 4.03 5.90 11.85
N ALA A 100 3.66 7.05 11.30
CA ALA A 100 3.27 8.20 12.11
C ALA A 100 2.03 7.75 12.88
N GLU A 101 2.15 7.63 14.20
CA GLU A 101 1.00 7.41 15.08
C GLU A 101 0.01 8.56 14.80
N LEU A 102 -1.14 8.21 14.21
CA LEU A 102 -2.31 9.07 14.06
C LEU A 102 -3.16 8.98 15.32
#